data_AF-A0A0K2UGK4-F1
#
_entry.id   AF-A0A0K2UGK4-F1
#
_cell.length_a   1.000
_cell.length_b   1.000
_cell.length_c   1.000
_cell.angle_alpha   90.00
_cell.angle_beta   90.00
_cell.angle_gamma   90.00
#
_symmetry.space_group_name_H-M   'P 1'
#
loop_
_entity.id
_entity.type
_entity.pdbx_description
1 polymer ?
#
loop_
_entity_poly.entity_id
_entity_poly.type
_entity_poly.pdbx_seq_one_letter_code
_entity_poly.pdbx_strand_id
1 'polypeptide(L)'
;MFSTKESVPGSPEVFEPYQVLPSAISFKWDLPVYEENGIITGFIILYGIAMSESDEFYQTESVEFDPNYRTGTITNLVPGEVYTFQIQAKTRIGLGEPKRYEQKMPILAPPTPNRKIKPELVSKSTQTIVIRYAQNYFSNENGGVNAYSIILAEDYTKPTESKLTLLKWQDVQSYRSWPPYQVTERYFPFHNKSTERFTIGVEDCKDKVGYCNGPLKPGSTYRYKIRAYTAPDKFSETTWSDEVKTDPDNTAFLVGIIIPIIILILFIIFILILRRLKYYRGGSGCFKRRNPDRDMRHNDNISLPDSVMETSKPVKCKDFAEHYRIMSADSDFRFSEEYEELKHVGREKSCAAADLPINRPKNRFTNILPYDHSRVKLQPTDDEEGTDYINANFIPGFNSPREYVVTQGCLHSTRDDFWRMCWETNSRAIVMLTRCIEKGREKCDHYWPYDTQPVYYGDIQVTILNESHFQDWNVSEFRMMRGDTVRSIKHFHFTTWPDFGVPDPPQTLVRFVRAFRERISPEQRPIVVHCSAGVGRSGTFIALDRILQVIRHSDVVDIFGIVYEMRKERVWMVQTEQQYICIHQCLLTVLEGKENDPAIHEIHDNEGFEDDEGIVASGM
;
A
#
# COMPACT_ATOMS: atom_id res chain seq x y z
N MET A 1 -44.15 -3.39 66.41
CA MET A 1 -43.73 -2.93 65.07
C MET A 1 -42.87 -4.05 64.51
N PHE A 2 -43.37 -4.77 63.49
CA PHE A 2 -42.62 -5.83 62.84
C PHE A 2 -41.89 -5.21 61.65
N SER A 3 -40.59 -5.44 61.52
CA SER A 3 -39.81 -5.06 60.34
C SER A 3 -39.21 -6.30 59.70
N THR A 4 -39.25 -6.35 58.38
CA THR A 4 -38.54 -7.36 57.59
C THR A 4 -37.07 -6.96 57.46
N LYS A 5 -36.20 -7.94 57.20
CA LYS A 5 -34.80 -7.67 56.84
C LYS A 5 -34.76 -7.10 55.41
N GLU A 6 -33.76 -6.27 55.12
CA GLU A 6 -33.51 -5.82 53.76
C GLU A 6 -33.11 -6.97 52.84
N SER A 7 -33.44 -6.85 51.56
CA SER A 7 -33.08 -7.74 50.47
C SER A 7 -32.46 -6.92 49.32
N VAL A 8 -32.13 -7.58 48.22
CA VAL A 8 -31.82 -6.89 46.96
C VAL A 8 -33.10 -6.24 46.39
N PRO A 9 -33.00 -5.07 45.74
CA PRO A 9 -34.13 -4.44 45.04
C PRO A 9 -34.68 -5.32 43.90
N GLY A 10 -35.92 -5.05 43.49
CA GLY A 10 -36.46 -5.53 42.22
C GLY A 10 -36.01 -4.68 41.03
N SER A 11 -36.59 -4.97 39.87
CA SER A 11 -36.24 -4.29 38.61
C SER A 11 -36.93 -2.92 38.53
N PRO A 12 -36.22 -1.85 38.13
CA PRO A 12 -36.85 -0.59 37.75
C PRO A 12 -37.93 -0.82 36.68
N GLU A 13 -39.09 -0.18 36.85
CA GLU A 13 -40.21 -0.32 35.91
C GLU A 13 -39.99 0.52 34.66
N VAL A 14 -39.53 1.77 34.86
CA VAL A 14 -39.21 2.71 33.80
C VAL A 14 -37.71 2.75 33.61
N PHE A 15 -37.26 2.56 32.36
CA PHE A 15 -35.90 2.82 31.92
C PHE A 15 -35.93 3.12 30.43
N GLU A 16 -35.99 4.40 30.08
CA GLU A 16 -36.11 4.85 28.69
C GLU A 16 -35.30 6.12 28.42
N PRO A 17 -34.74 6.27 27.21
CA PRO A 17 -34.02 7.47 26.84
C PRO A 17 -35.00 8.59 26.53
N TYR A 18 -34.65 9.82 26.93
CA TYR A 18 -35.39 11.03 26.53
C TYR A 18 -34.59 11.94 25.60
N GLN A 19 -33.28 11.70 25.47
CA GLN A 19 -32.40 12.40 24.54
C GLN A 19 -31.31 11.45 24.04
N VAL A 20 -31.16 11.36 22.72
CA VAL A 20 -30.14 10.55 22.06
C VAL A 20 -29.32 11.45 21.13
N LEU A 21 -28.04 11.61 21.45
CA LEU A 21 -27.04 12.33 20.66
C LEU A 21 -26.02 11.32 20.11
N PRO A 22 -25.19 11.66 19.10
CA PRO A 22 -24.23 10.73 18.55
C PRO A 22 -23.31 10.06 19.58
N SER A 23 -22.83 10.83 20.57
CA SER A 23 -21.87 10.37 21.58
C SER A 23 -22.41 10.39 23.01
N ALA A 24 -23.70 10.64 23.19
CA ALA A 24 -24.31 10.70 24.52
C ALA A 24 -25.78 10.29 24.49
N ILE A 25 -26.24 9.71 25.60
CA ILE A 25 -27.63 9.33 25.80
C ILE A 25 -28.06 9.70 27.22
N SER A 26 -29.25 10.27 27.34
CA SER A 26 -29.82 10.62 28.63
C SER A 26 -31.04 9.75 28.91
N PHE A 27 -30.99 9.05 30.03
CA PHE A 27 -32.04 8.17 30.52
C PHE A 27 -32.84 8.83 31.62
N LYS A 28 -34.11 8.44 31.71
CA LYS A 28 -34.93 8.58 32.91
C LYS A 28 -35.36 7.20 33.39
N TRP A 29 -35.42 7.02 34.70
CA TRP A 29 -35.85 5.77 35.31
C TRP A 29 -36.69 6.01 36.56
N ASP A 30 -37.46 4.99 36.92
CA ASP A 30 -38.24 4.98 38.13
C ASP A 30 -38.28 3.58 38.75
N LEU A 31 -38.15 3.54 40.07
CA LEU A 31 -38.22 2.34 40.89
C LEU A 31 -39.34 2.53 41.92
N PRO A 32 -40.47 1.82 41.78
CA PRO A 32 -41.56 1.91 42.73
C PRO A 32 -41.14 1.47 44.14
N VAL A 33 -41.74 2.09 45.17
CA VAL A 33 -41.41 1.81 46.58
C VAL A 33 -41.55 0.34 46.97
N TYR A 34 -42.47 -0.39 46.34
CA TYR A 34 -42.65 -1.83 46.60
C TYR A 34 -41.54 -2.71 46.01
N GLU A 35 -40.77 -2.21 45.03
CA GLU A 35 -39.61 -2.90 44.47
C GLU A 35 -38.31 -2.54 45.20
N GLU A 36 -38.30 -1.57 46.13
CA GLU A 36 -37.06 -1.13 46.78
C GLU A 36 -36.44 -2.22 47.67
N ASN A 37 -37.28 -3.02 48.34
CA ASN A 37 -36.89 -4.14 49.21
C ASN A 37 -35.81 -3.79 50.25
N GLY A 38 -35.69 -2.51 50.63
CA GLY A 38 -34.67 -2.00 51.56
C GLY A 38 -34.39 -0.52 51.32
N ILE A 39 -33.28 -0.01 51.87
CA ILE A 39 -32.88 1.38 51.65
C ILE A 39 -32.02 1.43 50.38
N ILE A 40 -32.49 2.16 49.37
CA ILE A 40 -31.71 2.38 48.14
C ILE A 40 -30.51 3.25 48.45
N THR A 41 -29.34 2.72 48.14
CA THR A 41 -28.03 3.37 48.30
C THR A 41 -27.50 3.95 46.99
N GLY A 42 -28.09 3.58 45.85
CA GLY A 42 -27.77 4.14 44.54
C GLY A 42 -28.38 3.36 43.39
N PHE A 43 -28.16 3.85 42.17
CA PHE A 43 -28.46 3.17 40.91
C PHE A 43 -27.17 2.98 40.13
N ILE A 44 -27.07 1.90 39.38
CA ILE A 44 -25.94 1.65 38.47
C ILE A 44 -26.47 1.38 37.08
N ILE A 45 -25.90 2.03 36.07
CA ILE A 45 -26.13 1.69 34.67
C ILE A 45 -24.88 1.02 34.12
N LEU A 46 -25.01 -0.23 33.73
CA LEU A 46 -24.01 -1.03 33.03
C LEU A 46 -24.24 -0.90 31.52
N TYR A 47 -23.18 -0.75 30.74
CA TYR A 47 -23.32 -0.71 29.28
C TYR A 47 -22.13 -1.32 28.55
N GLY A 48 -22.38 -1.70 27.30
CA GLY A 48 -21.42 -2.29 26.38
C GLY A 48 -21.95 -2.29 24.96
N ILE A 49 -21.05 -2.45 23.98
CA ILE A 49 -21.43 -2.58 22.57
C ILE A 49 -22.08 -3.95 22.37
N ALA A 50 -23.24 -3.98 21.72
CA ALA A 50 -23.99 -5.21 21.45
C ALA A 50 -23.24 -6.09 20.44
N MET A 51 -22.89 -7.32 20.81
CA MET A 51 -22.24 -8.29 19.93
C MET A 51 -23.30 -9.12 19.16
N SER A 52 -23.09 -9.32 17.86
CA SER A 52 -24.13 -9.83 16.95
C SER A 52 -24.44 -11.34 17.03
N GLU A 53 -23.75 -12.12 17.86
CA GLU A 53 -23.85 -13.60 17.83
C GLU A 53 -24.00 -14.28 19.21
N SER A 54 -24.19 -13.53 20.29
CA SER A 54 -24.46 -14.09 21.63
C SER A 54 -25.46 -13.25 22.42
N ASP A 55 -26.50 -13.87 22.97
CA ASP A 55 -27.45 -13.25 23.92
C ASP A 55 -26.80 -12.84 25.27
N GLU A 56 -25.48 -13.05 25.41
CA GLU A 56 -24.71 -12.70 26.60
C GLU A 56 -24.30 -11.22 26.57
N PHE A 57 -24.77 -10.47 27.57
CA PHE A 57 -24.35 -9.10 27.80
C PHE A 57 -22.95 -9.09 28.45
N TYR A 58 -21.96 -8.66 27.69
CA TYR A 58 -20.63 -8.38 28.22
C TYR A 58 -20.58 -6.92 28.71
N GLN A 59 -20.67 -6.75 30.03
CA GLN A 59 -20.45 -5.45 30.66
C GLN A 59 -19.05 -4.94 30.31
N THR A 60 -18.98 -3.77 29.69
CA THR A 60 -17.68 -3.10 29.40
C THR A 60 -17.43 -1.96 30.38
N GLU A 61 -18.47 -1.19 30.68
CA GLU A 61 -18.39 0.01 31.52
C GLU A 61 -19.61 0.14 32.45
N SER A 62 -19.49 1.01 33.46
CA SER A 62 -20.55 1.25 34.44
C SER A 62 -20.53 2.68 34.96
N VAL A 63 -21.71 3.27 35.20
CA VAL A 63 -21.88 4.57 35.86
C VAL A 63 -22.80 4.42 37.06
N GLU A 64 -22.35 4.87 38.23
CA GLU A 64 -23.16 4.90 39.46
C GLU A 64 -23.81 6.29 39.66
N PHE A 65 -25.04 6.28 40.18
CA PHE A 65 -25.85 7.45 40.49
C PHE A 65 -26.32 7.39 41.95
N ASP A 66 -26.40 8.56 42.58
CA ASP A 66 -26.95 8.72 43.91
C ASP A 66 -28.43 8.26 43.98
N PRO A 67 -28.91 7.78 45.14
CA PRO A 67 -30.25 7.19 45.29
C PRO A 67 -31.41 8.17 45.02
N ASN A 68 -31.14 9.48 45.06
CA ASN A 68 -32.14 10.53 44.79
C ASN A 68 -32.27 10.87 43.30
N TYR A 69 -31.36 10.38 42.45
CA TYR A 69 -31.40 10.67 41.02
C TYR A 69 -32.40 9.75 40.32
N ARG A 70 -33.11 10.31 39.35
CA ARG A 70 -34.05 9.60 38.45
C ARG A 70 -33.72 9.82 36.98
N THR A 71 -32.64 10.56 36.73
CA THR A 71 -32.12 10.84 35.39
C THR A 71 -30.61 10.78 35.42
N GLY A 72 -30.03 10.44 34.28
CA GLY A 72 -28.58 10.30 34.13
C GLY A 72 -28.19 10.35 32.67
N THR A 73 -27.00 10.88 32.41
CA THR A 73 -26.43 10.96 31.06
C THR A 73 -25.17 10.12 31.00
N ILE A 74 -25.09 9.29 29.96
CA ILE A 74 -23.92 8.52 29.60
C ILE A 74 -23.31 9.21 28.39
N THR A 75 -22.01 9.52 28.47
CA THR A 75 -21.25 10.23 27.44
C THR A 75 -20.13 9.34 26.90
N ASN A 76 -19.35 9.85 25.94
CA ASN A 76 -18.24 9.14 25.30
C ASN A 76 -18.65 7.86 24.55
N LEU A 77 -19.91 7.77 24.13
CA LEU A 77 -20.39 6.67 23.28
C LEU A 77 -19.89 6.86 21.85
N VAL A 78 -19.73 5.74 21.13
CA VAL A 78 -19.30 5.76 19.73
C VAL A 78 -20.53 5.92 18.81
N PRO A 79 -20.59 6.98 17.97
CA PRO A 79 -21.69 7.14 17.03
C PRO A 79 -21.78 5.99 16.02
N GLY A 80 -22.99 5.53 15.71
CA GLY A 80 -23.24 4.45 14.76
C GLY A 80 -23.23 3.05 15.36
N GLU A 81 -22.59 2.87 16.51
CA GLU A 81 -22.58 1.60 17.25
C GLU A 81 -23.92 1.33 17.96
N VAL A 82 -24.18 0.05 18.21
CA VAL A 82 -25.34 -0.39 18.98
C VAL A 82 -24.88 -0.70 20.40
N TYR A 83 -25.50 -0.05 21.39
CA TYR A 83 -25.21 -0.27 22.79
C TYR A 83 -26.38 -0.95 23.50
N THR A 84 -26.05 -1.88 24.39
CA THR A 84 -26.98 -2.42 25.38
C THR A 84 -26.71 -1.73 26.72
N PHE A 85 -27.76 -1.20 27.34
CA PHE A 85 -27.74 -0.55 28.65
C PHE A 85 -28.57 -1.36 29.65
N GLN A 86 -28.08 -1.49 30.87
CA GLN A 86 -28.78 -2.19 31.95
C GLN A 86 -28.75 -1.36 33.22
N ILE A 87 -29.91 -1.01 33.76
CA ILE A 87 -30.00 -0.31 35.04
C ILE A 87 -30.36 -1.28 36.17
N GLN A 88 -29.67 -1.14 37.31
CA GLN A 88 -29.95 -1.87 38.55
C GLN A 88 -29.99 -0.89 39.73
N ALA A 89 -30.87 -1.16 40.68
CA ALA A 89 -30.87 -0.47 41.97
C ALA A 89 -30.00 -1.23 43.00
N LYS A 90 -29.43 -0.50 43.96
CA LYS A 90 -28.45 -1.02 44.92
C LYS A 90 -28.90 -0.79 46.35
N THR A 91 -28.95 -1.85 47.16
CA THR A 91 -29.04 -1.75 48.63
C THR A 91 -27.72 -2.18 49.26
N ARG A 92 -27.61 -2.15 50.60
CA ARG A 92 -26.45 -2.70 51.31
C ARG A 92 -26.28 -4.21 51.13
N ILE A 93 -27.33 -4.92 50.71
CA ILE A 93 -27.30 -6.38 50.48
C ILE A 93 -26.71 -6.70 49.11
N GLY A 94 -27.01 -5.88 48.09
CA GLY A 94 -26.48 -6.08 46.75
C GLY A 94 -27.27 -5.35 45.67
N LEU A 95 -27.00 -5.73 44.43
CA LEU A 95 -27.68 -5.24 43.23
C LEU A 95 -28.98 -6.02 43.00
N GLY A 96 -30.02 -5.29 42.61
CA GLY A 96 -31.31 -5.84 42.22
C GLY A 96 -31.35 -6.37 40.79
N GLU A 97 -32.53 -6.82 40.38
CA GLU A 97 -32.77 -7.31 39.02
C GLU A 97 -32.57 -6.19 37.96
N PRO A 98 -31.89 -6.46 36.82
CA PRO A 98 -31.61 -5.45 35.80
C PRO A 98 -32.77 -5.20 34.84
N LYS A 99 -32.94 -3.94 34.45
CA LYS A 99 -33.79 -3.54 33.31
C LYS A 99 -32.93 -3.18 32.11
N ARG A 100 -33.15 -3.84 30.96
CA ARG A 100 -32.34 -3.68 29.75
C ARG A 100 -32.99 -2.72 28.73
N TYR A 101 -32.16 -1.97 28.00
CA TYR A 101 -32.54 -1.14 26.86
C TYR A 101 -31.44 -1.15 25.80
N GLU A 102 -31.78 -1.28 24.52
CA GLU A 102 -30.82 -1.23 23.42
C GLU A 102 -31.02 0.02 22.57
N GLN A 103 -29.92 0.67 22.19
CA GLN A 103 -29.94 1.87 21.36
C GLN A 103 -28.83 1.84 20.33
N LYS A 104 -29.20 2.03 19.05
CA LYS A 104 -28.24 2.41 18.00
C LYS A 104 -27.98 3.91 18.06
N MET A 105 -26.72 4.31 18.26
CA MET A 105 -26.36 5.71 18.37
C MET A 105 -26.45 6.40 16.98
N PRO A 106 -27.06 7.59 16.87
CA PRO A 106 -27.27 8.24 15.58
C PRO A 106 -25.97 8.78 14.98
N ILE A 107 -25.88 8.81 13.65
CA ILE A 107 -24.80 9.49 12.91
C ILE A 107 -25.37 10.78 12.33
N LEU A 108 -24.71 11.91 12.59
CA LEU A 108 -25.07 13.22 12.04
C LEU A 108 -23.96 13.74 11.12
N ALA A 109 -24.24 14.78 10.34
CA ALA A 109 -23.23 15.42 9.50
C ALA A 109 -22.06 15.95 10.37
N PRO A 110 -20.81 15.93 9.85
CA PRO A 110 -19.70 16.49 10.60
C PRO A 110 -19.99 17.95 10.94
N PRO A 111 -19.66 18.44 12.16
CA PRO A 111 -19.83 19.84 12.51
C PRO A 111 -19.21 20.76 11.46
N THR A 112 -19.89 21.85 11.11
CA THR A 112 -19.37 22.79 10.11
C THR A 112 -18.04 23.38 10.60
N PRO A 113 -16.95 23.26 9.81
CA PRO A 113 -15.65 23.82 10.18
C PRO A 113 -15.69 25.32 10.44
N ASN A 114 -14.74 25.82 11.24
CA ASN A 114 -14.57 27.26 11.45
C ASN A 114 -14.36 27.96 10.10
N ARG A 115 -14.98 29.14 9.89
CA ARG A 115 -14.91 29.91 8.64
C ARG A 115 -13.47 30.27 8.20
N LYS A 116 -12.50 30.23 9.11
CA LYS A 116 -11.07 30.43 8.80
C LYS A 116 -10.41 29.22 8.14
N ILE A 117 -10.99 28.03 8.29
CA ILE A 117 -10.47 26.77 7.76
C ILE A 117 -10.82 26.70 6.27
N LYS A 118 -9.79 26.73 5.43
CA LYS A 118 -9.88 26.62 3.98
C LYS A 118 -8.69 25.83 3.44
N PRO A 119 -8.86 25.06 2.36
CA PRO A 119 -7.77 24.36 1.70
C PRO A 119 -6.74 25.33 1.12
N GLU A 120 -5.47 24.96 1.16
CA GLU A 120 -4.31 25.77 0.78
C GLU A 120 -3.88 25.51 -0.67
N LEU A 121 -3.38 26.53 -1.34
CA LEU A 121 -2.78 26.40 -2.67
C LEU A 121 -1.30 25.98 -2.52
N VAL A 122 -0.90 24.92 -3.22
CA VAL A 122 0.51 24.48 -3.25
C VAL A 122 1.20 24.97 -4.52
N SER A 123 0.60 24.69 -5.67
CA SER A 123 1.13 25.09 -6.98
C SER A 123 0.01 25.06 -8.02
N LYS A 124 0.29 25.60 -9.20
CA LYS A 124 -0.65 25.67 -10.32
C LYS A 124 0.11 25.56 -11.64
N SER A 125 -0.60 25.17 -12.69
CA SER A 125 -0.11 25.16 -14.07
C SER A 125 -1.16 25.79 -15.00
N THR A 126 -1.01 25.57 -16.31
CA THR A 126 -1.98 25.98 -17.32
C THR A 126 -3.31 25.23 -17.22
N GLN A 127 -3.30 23.96 -16.78
CA GLN A 127 -4.51 23.11 -16.73
C GLN A 127 -4.72 22.42 -15.38
N THR A 128 -3.81 22.60 -14.42
CA THR A 128 -3.89 21.94 -13.11
C THR A 128 -3.75 22.90 -11.94
N ILE A 129 -4.38 22.54 -10.81
CA ILE A 129 -4.22 23.22 -9.52
C ILE A 129 -3.91 22.16 -8.47
N VAL A 130 -2.83 22.36 -7.71
CA VAL A 130 -2.44 21.45 -6.62
C VAL A 130 -2.83 22.09 -5.29
N ILE A 131 -3.72 21.42 -4.56
CA ILE A 131 -4.25 21.90 -3.28
C ILE A 131 -3.76 21.03 -2.13
N ARG A 132 -3.72 21.59 -0.92
CA ARG A 132 -3.45 20.87 0.32
C ARG A 132 -4.56 21.11 1.34
N TYR A 133 -5.02 20.08 2.03
CA TYR A 133 -6.01 20.21 3.11
C TYR A 133 -5.78 19.16 4.20
N ALA A 134 -6.30 19.38 5.40
CA ALA A 134 -5.99 18.55 6.56
C ALA A 134 -7.22 17.82 7.11
N GLN A 135 -6.99 16.66 7.73
CA GLN A 135 -8.03 15.83 8.34
C GLN A 135 -8.76 16.58 9.45
N ASN A 136 -8.01 17.33 10.27
CA ASN A 136 -8.49 18.10 11.41
C ASN A 136 -9.34 19.32 11.02
N TYR A 137 -9.59 19.54 9.73
CA TYR A 137 -10.56 20.54 9.28
C TYR A 137 -11.98 20.18 9.72
N PHE A 138 -12.27 18.89 9.89
CA PHE A 138 -13.58 18.37 10.31
C PHE A 138 -13.44 17.59 11.62
N SER A 139 -14.45 17.72 12.49
CA SER A 139 -14.53 17.00 13.76
C SER A 139 -15.26 15.66 13.59
N ASN A 140 -14.82 14.63 14.33
CA ASN A 140 -15.45 13.32 14.41
C ASN A 140 -16.60 13.24 15.45
N GLU A 141 -16.99 14.36 16.06
CA GLU A 141 -17.98 14.44 17.13
C GLU A 141 -19.34 13.80 16.79
N ASN A 142 -19.76 13.93 15.53
CA ASN A 142 -21.05 13.42 15.04
C ASN A 142 -20.96 12.05 14.35
N GLY A 143 -19.79 11.42 14.38
CA GLY A 143 -19.44 10.19 13.67
C GLY A 143 -18.07 10.30 13.02
N GLY A 144 -17.44 9.16 12.73
CA GLY A 144 -16.15 9.11 12.07
C GLY A 144 -16.22 9.70 10.66
N VAL A 145 -15.49 10.79 10.42
CA VAL A 145 -15.35 11.40 9.09
C VAL A 145 -14.40 10.54 8.27
N ASN A 146 -14.94 9.77 7.33
CA ASN A 146 -14.17 8.79 6.59
C ASN A 146 -14.01 9.15 5.11
N ALA A 147 -15.02 9.76 4.48
CA ALA A 147 -14.98 10.11 3.06
C ALA A 147 -14.90 11.63 2.85
N TYR A 148 -14.27 12.01 1.73
CA TYR A 148 -14.05 13.39 1.32
C TYR A 148 -14.29 13.53 -0.19
N SER A 149 -14.67 14.72 -0.64
CA SER A 149 -14.70 15.08 -2.05
C SER A 149 -14.29 16.54 -2.24
N ILE A 150 -13.76 16.85 -3.42
CA ILE A 150 -13.31 18.21 -3.77
C ILE A 150 -14.36 18.86 -4.66
N ILE A 151 -14.70 20.11 -4.32
CA ILE A 151 -15.61 20.94 -5.10
C ILE A 151 -14.80 22.08 -5.71
N LEU A 152 -14.97 22.32 -7.01
CA LEU A 152 -14.35 23.43 -7.74
C LEU A 152 -15.43 24.25 -8.44
N ALA A 153 -15.23 25.56 -8.55
CA ALA A 153 -16.11 26.46 -9.31
C ALA A 153 -15.34 27.64 -9.91
N GLU A 154 -15.77 28.10 -11.09
CA GLU A 154 -15.51 29.47 -11.57
C GLU A 154 -16.58 30.42 -11.00
N ASP A 155 -17.85 30.00 -11.05
CA ASP A 155 -18.98 30.69 -10.41
C ASP A 155 -19.33 30.05 -9.06
N TYR A 156 -18.69 30.52 -7.98
CA TYR A 156 -18.89 30.01 -6.62
C TYR A 156 -20.19 30.49 -5.94
N THR A 157 -21.00 31.32 -6.61
CA THR A 157 -22.22 31.89 -6.01
C THR A 157 -23.38 30.91 -5.91
N LYS A 158 -23.29 29.78 -6.60
CA LYS A 158 -24.33 28.73 -6.56
C LYS A 158 -24.22 27.89 -5.29
N PRO A 159 -25.36 27.52 -4.65
CA PRO A 159 -25.34 26.77 -3.40
C PRO A 159 -24.97 25.31 -3.60
N THR A 160 -24.25 24.76 -2.62
CA THR A 160 -23.79 23.35 -2.55
C THR A 160 -24.27 22.64 -1.29
N GLU A 161 -24.43 23.35 -0.17
CA GLU A 161 -24.65 22.79 1.18
C GLU A 161 -25.91 21.91 1.31
N SER A 162 -26.94 22.15 0.51
CA SER A 162 -28.18 21.37 0.50
C SER A 162 -28.24 20.32 -0.62
N LYS A 163 -27.20 20.21 -1.45
CA LYS A 163 -27.18 19.33 -2.63
C LYS A 163 -26.36 18.07 -2.36
N LEU A 164 -27.06 16.94 -2.26
CA LEU A 164 -26.46 15.63 -2.10
C LEU A 164 -25.53 15.27 -3.28
N THR A 165 -25.97 15.59 -4.50
CA THR A 165 -25.21 15.37 -5.74
C THR A 165 -24.90 16.69 -6.43
N LEU A 166 -23.64 16.88 -6.80
CA LEU A 166 -23.18 18.01 -7.61
C LEU A 166 -22.90 17.56 -9.04
N LEU A 167 -22.75 18.54 -9.94
CA LEU A 167 -22.34 18.30 -11.33
C LEU A 167 -20.95 17.64 -11.36
N LYS A 168 -20.66 16.94 -12.46
CA LYS A 168 -19.36 16.34 -12.76
C LYS A 168 -18.60 17.20 -13.76
N TRP A 169 -17.32 16.89 -13.97
CA TRP A 169 -16.48 17.61 -14.94
C TRP A 169 -17.08 17.62 -16.36
N GLN A 170 -17.67 16.52 -16.82
CA GLN A 170 -18.31 16.44 -18.15
C GLN A 170 -19.52 17.38 -18.27
N ASP A 171 -20.33 17.47 -17.21
CA ASP A 171 -21.53 18.31 -17.22
C ASP A 171 -21.18 19.79 -17.35
N VAL A 172 -20.10 20.22 -16.69
CA VAL A 172 -19.69 21.64 -16.70
C VAL A 172 -19.08 22.09 -18.02
N GLN A 173 -18.67 21.19 -18.91
CA GLN A 173 -18.11 21.56 -20.22
C GLN A 173 -19.11 22.33 -21.10
N SER A 174 -20.41 22.13 -20.88
CA SER A 174 -21.47 22.87 -21.57
C SER A 174 -21.65 24.32 -21.08
N TYR A 175 -21.01 24.68 -19.97
CA TYR A 175 -21.16 25.99 -19.34
C TYR A 175 -20.00 26.93 -19.68
N ARG A 176 -20.35 28.19 -19.99
CA ARG A 176 -19.36 29.26 -20.22
C ARG A 176 -18.50 29.52 -18.98
N SER A 177 -19.13 29.63 -17.81
CA SER A 177 -18.49 29.71 -16.50
C SER A 177 -18.91 28.48 -15.70
N TRP A 178 -17.95 27.69 -15.22
CA TRP A 178 -18.26 26.42 -14.56
C TRP A 178 -18.88 26.66 -13.17
N PRO A 179 -20.14 26.23 -12.94
CA PRO A 179 -20.74 26.24 -11.60
C PRO A 179 -20.03 25.22 -10.69
N PRO A 180 -20.34 25.18 -9.38
CA PRO A 180 -19.76 24.23 -8.45
C PRO A 180 -20.02 22.80 -8.91
N TYR A 181 -18.93 22.07 -9.12
CA TYR A 181 -18.94 20.68 -9.53
C TYR A 181 -17.98 19.89 -8.66
N GLN A 182 -18.26 18.60 -8.53
CA GLN A 182 -17.46 17.69 -7.74
C GLN A 182 -16.38 17.08 -8.64
N VAL A 183 -15.13 17.35 -8.29
CA VAL A 183 -13.93 16.95 -9.04
C VAL A 183 -13.66 15.45 -8.92
N THR A 184 -13.91 14.89 -7.73
CA THR A 184 -13.55 13.51 -7.38
C THR A 184 -14.77 12.71 -6.99
N GLU A 185 -14.70 11.38 -7.10
CA GLU A 185 -15.58 10.55 -6.27
C GLU A 185 -15.28 10.74 -4.79
N ARG A 186 -16.15 10.22 -3.94
CA ARG A 186 -15.89 10.15 -2.51
C ARG A 186 -14.67 9.25 -2.30
N TYR A 187 -13.64 9.78 -1.67
CA TYR A 187 -12.40 9.06 -1.42
C TYR A 187 -11.92 9.28 0.01
N PHE A 188 -10.93 8.50 0.44
CA PHE A 188 -10.54 8.41 1.85
C PHE A 188 -9.06 8.80 2.05
N PRO A 189 -8.71 10.10 1.99
CA PRO A 189 -7.33 10.59 1.94
C PRO A 189 -6.49 10.37 3.21
N PHE A 190 -7.10 10.31 4.41
CA PHE A 190 -6.37 10.46 5.68
C PHE A 190 -6.08 9.16 6.45
N HIS A 191 -5.82 8.06 5.75
CA HIS A 191 -5.64 6.76 6.41
C HIS A 191 -4.35 6.66 7.27
N ASN A 192 -3.29 7.38 6.93
CA ASN A 192 -2.01 7.45 7.68
C ASN A 192 -1.32 8.81 7.48
N LYS A 193 -2.10 9.84 7.14
CA LYS A 193 -1.62 11.22 6.89
C LYS A 193 -2.61 12.17 7.53
N SER A 194 -2.11 13.24 8.15
CA SER A 194 -2.93 14.33 8.68
C SER A 194 -3.26 15.38 7.62
N THR A 195 -2.56 15.38 6.49
CA THR A 195 -2.73 16.30 5.37
C THR A 195 -2.75 15.55 4.04
N GLU A 196 -3.51 16.07 3.09
CA GLU A 196 -3.71 15.51 1.76
C GLU A 196 -3.33 16.56 0.72
N ARG A 197 -2.57 16.14 -0.28
CA ARG A 197 -2.19 16.95 -1.43
C ARG A 197 -2.85 16.38 -2.67
N PHE A 198 -3.74 17.15 -3.29
CA PHE A 198 -4.54 16.70 -4.43
C PHE A 198 -4.32 17.59 -5.65
N THR A 199 -4.07 16.99 -6.81
CA THR A 199 -3.90 17.69 -8.09
C THR A 199 -5.20 17.63 -8.89
N ILE A 200 -5.87 18.78 -9.01
CA ILE A 200 -7.06 18.99 -9.82
C ILE A 200 -6.64 19.17 -11.27
N GLY A 201 -7.29 18.48 -12.20
CA GLY A 201 -7.13 18.68 -13.64
C GLY A 201 -6.17 17.75 -14.38
N VAL A 202 -5.82 16.60 -13.80
CA VAL A 202 -4.73 15.74 -14.32
C VAL A 202 -5.19 14.66 -15.33
N GLU A 203 -6.47 14.30 -15.36
CA GLU A 203 -6.94 13.15 -16.16
C GLU A 203 -7.35 13.53 -17.59
N ASP A 204 -7.02 12.69 -18.59
CA ASP A 204 -7.64 12.79 -19.92
C ASP A 204 -9.02 12.11 -19.88
N CYS A 205 -10.07 12.92 -20.05
CA CYS A 205 -11.47 12.52 -19.86
C CYS A 205 -12.20 12.15 -21.16
N LYS A 206 -11.50 11.95 -22.29
CA LYS A 206 -12.12 11.70 -23.59
C LYS A 206 -13.03 10.47 -23.65
N ASP A 207 -12.68 9.39 -22.94
CA ASP A 207 -13.41 8.10 -23.02
C ASP A 207 -13.87 7.56 -21.65
N LYS A 208 -13.81 8.36 -20.58
CA LYS A 208 -14.16 7.93 -19.22
C LYS A 208 -15.66 8.10 -18.96
N VAL A 209 -16.34 7.01 -18.57
CA VAL A 209 -17.74 7.06 -18.11
C VAL A 209 -17.75 7.17 -16.59
N GLY A 210 -18.33 8.25 -16.05
CA GLY A 210 -18.43 8.47 -14.60
C GLY A 210 -17.77 9.76 -14.14
N TYR A 211 -17.17 9.75 -12.95
CA TYR A 211 -16.39 10.89 -12.47
C TYR A 211 -15.04 10.95 -13.18
N CYS A 212 -14.60 12.17 -13.50
CA CYS A 212 -13.32 12.39 -14.14
C CYS A 212 -12.70 13.71 -13.65
N ASN A 213 -11.44 13.66 -13.25
CA ASN A 213 -10.69 14.83 -12.78
C ASN A 213 -10.00 15.53 -13.97
N GLY A 214 -10.82 16.01 -14.90
CA GLY A 214 -10.38 16.51 -16.20
C GLY A 214 -9.76 17.91 -16.20
N PRO A 215 -9.03 18.27 -17.27
CA PRO A 215 -8.22 19.48 -17.33
C PRO A 215 -9.01 20.76 -17.09
N LEU A 216 -8.36 21.72 -16.44
CA LEU A 216 -8.90 23.06 -16.20
C LEU A 216 -8.65 23.96 -17.41
N LYS A 217 -9.43 25.05 -17.52
CA LYS A 217 -9.26 26.06 -18.55
C LYS A 217 -7.98 26.88 -18.29
N PRO A 218 -7.11 27.09 -19.30
CA PRO A 218 -5.99 28.01 -19.19
C PRO A 218 -6.44 29.45 -18.97
N GLY A 219 -5.76 30.17 -18.07
CA GLY A 219 -6.06 31.57 -17.74
C GLY A 219 -7.37 31.85 -16.99
N SER A 220 -8.10 30.81 -16.54
CA SER A 220 -9.35 30.94 -15.78
C SER A 220 -9.11 31.06 -14.27
N THR A 221 -10.02 31.74 -13.57
CA THR A 221 -9.99 31.87 -12.11
C THR A 221 -10.96 30.87 -11.46
N TYR A 222 -10.46 30.11 -10.50
CA TYR A 222 -11.20 29.10 -9.76
C TYR A 222 -11.16 29.35 -8.26
N ARG A 223 -12.17 28.82 -7.56
CA ARG A 223 -12.16 28.58 -6.11
C ARG A 223 -12.49 27.12 -5.84
N TYR A 224 -11.93 26.59 -4.76
CA TYR A 224 -12.17 25.21 -4.33
C TYR A 224 -12.54 25.13 -2.85
N LYS A 225 -13.22 24.05 -2.48
CA LYS A 225 -13.49 23.69 -1.08
C LYS A 225 -13.59 22.19 -0.92
N ILE A 226 -13.49 21.75 0.34
CA ILE A 226 -13.54 20.34 0.69
C ILE A 226 -14.92 20.03 1.28
N ARG A 227 -15.51 18.91 0.86
CA ARG A 227 -16.70 18.33 1.46
C ARG A 227 -16.31 17.04 2.16
N ALA A 228 -16.73 16.86 3.41
CA ALA A 228 -16.43 15.68 4.21
C ALA A 228 -17.72 14.99 4.67
N TYR A 229 -17.65 13.68 4.84
CA TYR A 229 -18.81 12.81 5.05
C TYR A 229 -18.61 11.92 6.27
N THR A 230 -19.65 11.83 7.11
CA THR A 230 -19.79 10.81 8.17
C THR A 230 -20.66 9.64 7.71
N ALA A 231 -21.55 9.88 6.74
CA ALA A 231 -22.39 8.88 6.10
C ALA A 231 -22.74 9.34 4.66
N PRO A 232 -23.30 8.46 3.79
CA PRO A 232 -23.55 8.78 2.38
C PRO A 232 -24.40 10.03 2.14
N ASP A 233 -25.27 10.39 3.07
CA ASP A 233 -26.18 11.55 3.02
C ASP A 233 -25.86 12.63 4.07
N LYS A 234 -24.79 12.44 4.86
CA LYS A 234 -24.41 13.33 5.96
C LYS A 234 -23.05 13.96 5.67
N PHE A 235 -23.04 15.24 5.33
CA PHE A 235 -21.83 15.96 4.96
C PHE A 235 -21.82 17.41 5.42
N SER A 236 -20.62 17.97 5.54
CA SER A 236 -20.38 19.39 5.71
C SER A 236 -19.20 19.83 4.84
N GLU A 237 -19.03 21.14 4.69
CA GLU A 237 -18.09 21.72 3.74
C GLU A 237 -17.23 22.78 4.40
N THR A 238 -16.00 22.95 3.92
CA THR A 238 -15.17 24.11 4.29
C THR A 238 -15.70 25.39 3.64
N THR A 239 -15.20 26.53 4.10
CA THR A 239 -15.36 27.78 3.34
C THR A 239 -14.59 27.69 2.02
N TRP A 240 -15.02 28.45 1.02
CA TRP A 240 -14.30 28.59 -0.26
C TRP A 240 -12.87 29.11 -0.06
N SER A 241 -11.94 28.60 -0.86
CA SER A 241 -10.57 29.09 -0.95
C SER A 241 -10.49 30.54 -1.45
N ASP A 242 -9.28 31.09 -1.38
CA ASP A 242 -8.94 32.29 -2.14
C ASP A 242 -8.96 31.99 -3.65
N GLU A 243 -9.00 33.04 -4.46
CA GLU A 243 -9.04 32.93 -5.91
C GLU A 243 -7.70 32.44 -6.48
N VAL A 244 -7.76 31.42 -7.34
CA VAL A 244 -6.59 30.85 -8.00
C VAL A 244 -6.78 30.92 -9.51
N LYS A 245 -5.88 31.62 -10.18
CA LYS A 245 -5.89 31.77 -11.65
C LYS A 245 -4.86 30.85 -12.29
N THR A 246 -5.29 29.94 -13.17
CA THR A 246 -4.40 29.07 -13.97
C THR A 246 -3.53 29.87 -14.94
N ASP A 247 -2.39 29.31 -15.32
CA ASP A 247 -1.47 29.99 -16.22
C ASP A 247 -2.02 30.04 -17.65
N PRO A 248 -1.71 31.08 -18.43
CA PRO A 248 -2.16 31.18 -19.82
C PRO A 248 -1.42 30.17 -20.71
N ASP A 249 -2.11 29.61 -21.69
CA ASP A 249 -1.50 28.75 -22.70
C ASP A 249 -0.74 29.59 -23.75
N ASN A 250 0.59 29.56 -23.67
CA ASN A 250 1.47 30.29 -24.60
C ASN A 250 1.94 29.43 -25.78
N THR A 251 1.44 28.19 -25.91
CA THR A 251 1.92 27.23 -26.92
C THR A 251 1.77 27.77 -28.34
N ALA A 252 0.65 28.43 -28.64
CA ALA A 252 0.41 29.04 -29.96
C ALA A 252 1.42 30.16 -30.29
N PHE A 253 1.82 30.96 -29.29
CA PHE A 253 2.81 32.01 -29.46
C PHE A 253 4.23 31.45 -29.64
N LEU A 254 4.60 30.44 -28.85
CA LEU A 254 5.90 29.77 -28.94
C LEU A 254 6.07 29.06 -30.30
N VAL A 255 5.06 28.33 -30.74
CA VAL A 255 5.04 27.69 -32.07
C VAL A 255 5.13 28.75 -33.19
N GLY A 256 4.42 29.87 -33.04
CA GLY A 256 4.40 30.97 -34.01
C GLY A 256 5.72 31.73 -34.17
N ILE A 257 6.61 31.72 -33.17
CA ILE A 257 7.91 32.43 -33.20
C ILE A 257 9.08 31.48 -33.44
N ILE A 258 9.10 30.32 -32.77
CA ILE A 258 10.25 29.42 -32.77
C ILE A 258 10.38 28.71 -34.12
N ILE A 259 9.26 28.28 -34.73
CA ILE A 259 9.29 27.57 -36.02
C ILE A 259 9.85 28.45 -37.15
N PRO A 260 9.42 29.71 -37.33
CA PRO A 260 10.04 30.60 -38.33
C PRO A 260 11.53 30.84 -38.11
N ILE A 261 11.98 30.97 -36.85
CA ILE A 261 13.39 31.18 -36.52
C ILE A 261 14.23 29.95 -36.90
N ILE A 262 13.76 28.74 -36.59
CA ILE A 262 14.44 27.49 -36.96
C ILE A 262 14.54 27.36 -38.49
N ILE A 263 13.47 27.67 -39.22
CA ILE A 263 13.45 27.65 -40.69
C ILE A 263 14.46 28.66 -41.25
N LEU A 264 14.54 29.87 -40.68
CA LEU A 264 15.50 30.90 -41.08
C LEU A 264 16.95 30.43 -40.89
N ILE A 265 17.26 29.80 -39.75
CA ILE A 265 18.59 29.28 -39.45
C ILE A 265 18.97 28.17 -40.44
N LEU A 266 18.07 27.23 -40.72
CA LEU A 266 18.30 26.16 -41.69
C LEU A 266 18.52 26.71 -43.10
N PHE A 267 17.81 27.77 -43.49
CA PHE A 267 17.99 28.45 -44.78
C PHE A 267 19.35 29.14 -44.89
N ILE A 268 19.82 29.79 -43.82
CA ILE A 268 21.15 30.41 -43.78
C ILE A 268 22.25 29.34 -43.91
N ILE A 269 22.13 28.23 -43.18
CA ILE A 269 23.05 27.10 -43.27
C ILE A 269 23.08 26.54 -44.70
N PHE A 270 21.93 26.38 -45.34
CA PHE A 270 21.82 25.93 -46.71
C PHE A 270 22.53 26.88 -47.70
N ILE A 271 22.37 28.20 -47.55
CA ILE A 271 23.09 29.19 -48.37
C ILE A 271 24.61 29.12 -48.15
N LEU A 272 25.06 28.93 -46.91
CA LEU A 272 26.48 28.78 -46.59
C LEU A 272 27.09 27.53 -47.23
N ILE A 273 26.34 26.41 -47.24
CA ILE A 273 26.73 25.18 -47.93
C ILE A 273 26.82 25.41 -49.45
N LEU A 274 25.82 26.07 -50.06
CA LEU A 274 25.84 26.38 -51.49
C LEU A 274 26.99 27.33 -51.88
N ARG A 275 27.35 28.29 -51.02
CA ARG A 275 28.51 29.16 -51.22
C ARG A 275 29.82 28.38 -51.15
N ARG A 276 29.95 27.44 -50.20
CA ARG A 276 31.13 26.56 -50.08
C ARG A 276 31.27 25.64 -51.29
N LEU A 277 30.15 25.14 -51.83
CA LEU A 277 30.13 24.31 -53.04
C LEU A 277 30.42 25.09 -54.33
N LYS A 278 30.04 26.38 -54.42
CA LYS A 278 30.41 27.24 -55.55
C LYS A 278 31.88 27.67 -55.53
N TYR A 279 32.48 27.83 -54.35
CA TYR A 279 33.90 28.17 -54.21
C TYR A 279 34.83 27.05 -54.71
N TYR A 280 34.37 25.78 -54.67
CA TYR A 280 35.11 24.62 -55.17
C TYR A 280 34.94 24.32 -56.67
N ARG A 281 34.23 25.17 -57.43
CA ARG A 281 33.89 24.91 -58.85
C ARG A 281 34.57 25.87 -59.84
N GLY A 282 35.83 26.22 -59.59
CA GLY A 282 36.71 26.91 -60.53
C GLY A 282 38.01 26.13 -60.76
N GLY A 283 38.06 25.28 -61.78
CA GLY A 283 39.27 24.53 -62.17
C GLY A 283 38.96 23.39 -63.15
N SER A 284 39.27 23.63 -64.43
CA SER A 284 39.00 22.81 -65.61
C SER A 284 39.70 21.44 -65.67
N GLY A 285 39.19 20.53 -66.52
CA GLY A 285 40.04 19.58 -67.26
C GLY A 285 39.55 18.12 -67.32
N CYS A 286 39.50 17.55 -68.53
CA CYS A 286 38.86 16.29 -68.91
C CYS A 286 39.88 15.15 -69.19
N PHE A 287 39.51 13.89 -68.93
CA PHE A 287 39.60 12.67 -69.81
C PHE A 287 40.05 11.34 -69.15
N LYS A 288 39.25 10.30 -69.47
CA LYS A 288 39.54 8.86 -69.75
C LYS A 288 39.71 7.79 -68.63
N ARG A 289 38.69 6.91 -68.59
CA ARG A 289 38.64 5.42 -68.60
C ARG A 289 39.76 4.61 -67.91
N ARG A 290 39.42 3.82 -66.88
CA ARG A 290 39.31 2.32 -66.86
C ARG A 290 39.06 1.82 -65.42
N ASN A 291 38.09 0.92 -65.24
CA ASN A 291 38.14 -0.13 -64.21
C ASN A 291 38.92 -1.33 -64.81
N PRO A 292 39.54 -2.25 -64.04
CA PRO A 292 38.94 -2.86 -62.85
C PRO A 292 39.88 -3.15 -61.66
N ASP A 293 39.21 -3.57 -60.58
CA ASP A 293 39.64 -4.50 -59.52
C ASP A 293 40.55 -4.06 -58.37
N ARG A 294 39.95 -4.27 -57.18
CA ARG A 294 40.53 -4.71 -55.91
C ARG A 294 41.51 -3.76 -55.22
N ASP A 295 41.00 -3.05 -54.22
CA ASP A 295 41.24 -3.51 -52.86
C ASP A 295 40.20 -2.99 -51.86
N MET A 296 39.88 -3.88 -50.94
CA MET A 296 38.91 -3.77 -49.86
C MET A 296 39.56 -3.12 -48.63
N ARG A 297 38.71 -2.47 -47.81
CA ARG A 297 38.92 -2.02 -46.40
C ARG A 297 39.61 -0.65 -46.32
N HIS A 298 39.09 0.34 -45.62
CA HIS A 298 38.39 0.33 -44.34
C HIS A 298 37.31 1.43 -44.36
N ASN A 299 36.07 1.06 -44.09
CA ASN A 299 35.01 2.02 -43.80
C ASN A 299 34.96 2.12 -42.28
N ASP A 300 35.30 3.27 -41.72
CA ASP A 300 35.21 3.55 -40.28
C ASP A 300 33.73 3.68 -39.90
N ASN A 301 33.07 2.52 -39.77
CA ASN A 301 31.91 2.38 -38.93
C ASN A 301 32.41 2.46 -37.49
N ILE A 302 32.24 3.62 -36.85
CA ILE A 302 32.25 3.72 -35.40
C ILE A 302 30.94 3.07 -34.92
N SER A 303 30.92 1.73 -34.92
CA SER A 303 30.10 0.97 -33.99
C SER A 303 30.72 1.19 -32.62
N LEU A 304 29.99 1.86 -31.73
CA LEU A 304 30.19 1.72 -30.29
C LEU A 304 30.38 0.23 -30.00
N PRO A 305 31.43 -0.19 -29.27
CA PRO A 305 31.55 -1.58 -28.90
C PRO A 305 30.30 -1.94 -28.11
N ASP A 306 29.66 -3.07 -28.44
CA ASP A 306 28.66 -3.70 -27.58
C ASP A 306 29.23 -3.66 -26.16
N SER A 307 28.61 -2.86 -25.28
CA SER A 307 28.99 -2.81 -23.88
C SER A 307 28.81 -4.23 -23.35
N VAL A 308 29.91 -4.88 -23.01
CA VAL A 308 29.85 -6.17 -22.32
C VAL A 308 29.12 -5.89 -21.01
N MET A 309 27.85 -6.29 -20.91
CA MET A 309 27.09 -6.14 -19.67
C MET A 309 27.83 -6.90 -18.58
N GLU A 310 28.36 -6.18 -17.59
CA GLU A 310 28.94 -6.81 -16.41
C GLU A 310 27.83 -7.57 -15.67
N THR A 311 28.08 -8.84 -15.36
CA THR A 311 27.07 -9.74 -14.75
C THR A 311 27.40 -10.09 -13.30
N SER A 312 28.53 -9.57 -12.79
CA SER A 312 29.09 -9.91 -11.49
C SER A 312 30.01 -8.76 -11.04
N LYS A 313 29.87 -8.32 -9.79
CA LYS A 313 30.71 -7.28 -9.16
C LYS A 313 31.16 -7.76 -7.77
N PRO A 314 32.12 -8.69 -7.70
CA PRO A 314 32.55 -9.29 -6.43
C PRO A 314 33.35 -8.33 -5.57
N VAL A 315 33.03 -8.28 -4.28
CA VAL A 315 33.67 -7.45 -3.25
C VAL A 315 34.23 -8.34 -2.14
N LYS A 316 35.47 -8.10 -1.72
CA LYS A 316 36.07 -8.82 -0.58
C LYS A 316 35.45 -8.35 0.72
N CYS A 317 35.09 -9.27 1.62
CA CYS A 317 34.49 -8.95 2.92
C CYS A 317 35.34 -7.98 3.75
N LYS A 318 36.67 -8.13 3.71
CA LYS A 318 37.60 -7.23 4.41
C LYS A 318 37.59 -5.78 3.89
N ASP A 319 37.24 -5.60 2.61
CA ASP A 319 37.22 -4.30 1.94
C ASP A 319 35.79 -3.75 1.86
N PHE A 320 34.80 -4.48 2.41
CA PHE A 320 33.38 -4.19 2.24
C PHE A 320 32.94 -2.89 2.92
N ALA A 321 33.51 -2.55 4.08
CA ALA A 321 33.22 -1.29 4.76
C ALA A 321 33.66 -0.07 3.92
N GLU A 322 34.84 -0.15 3.31
CA GLU A 322 35.33 0.91 2.41
C GLU A 322 34.53 0.95 1.11
N HIS A 323 34.20 -0.22 0.54
CA HIS A 323 33.32 -0.32 -0.62
C HIS A 323 31.97 0.36 -0.34
N TYR A 324 31.31 0.03 0.78
CA TYR A 324 30.05 0.66 1.16
C TYR A 324 30.18 2.18 1.28
N ARG A 325 31.23 2.67 1.95
CA ARG A 325 31.50 4.11 2.11
C ARG A 325 31.66 4.83 0.78
N ILE A 326 32.30 4.19 -0.20
CA ILE A 326 32.46 4.73 -1.55
C ILE A 326 31.15 4.69 -2.32
N MET A 327 30.36 3.62 -2.17
CA MET A 327 29.09 3.44 -2.88
C MET A 327 28.01 4.41 -2.38
N SER A 328 27.98 4.68 -1.07
CA SER A 328 27.02 5.58 -0.43
C SER A 328 27.39 7.07 -0.50
N ALA A 329 28.57 7.39 -1.04
CA ALA A 329 29.01 8.78 -1.17
C ALA A 329 28.14 9.57 -2.16
N ASP A 330 28.12 10.89 -2.01
CA ASP A 330 27.40 11.82 -2.90
C ASP A 330 25.91 11.47 -3.06
N SER A 331 25.24 11.18 -1.94
CA SER A 331 23.84 10.75 -1.88
C SER A 331 23.57 9.45 -2.67
N ASP A 332 24.33 8.41 -2.35
CA ASP A 332 24.17 7.06 -2.92
C ASP A 332 24.36 6.97 -4.45
N PHE A 333 25.01 7.95 -5.08
CA PHE A 333 25.15 8.07 -6.54
C PHE A 333 25.61 6.79 -7.24
N ARG A 334 26.59 6.07 -6.66
CA ARG A 334 27.11 4.82 -7.24
C ARG A 334 26.19 3.64 -7.00
N PHE A 335 25.43 3.62 -5.91
CA PHE A 335 24.36 2.64 -5.75
C PHE A 335 23.28 2.83 -6.80
N SER A 336 22.91 4.07 -7.11
CA SER A 336 21.93 4.37 -8.15
C SER A 336 22.42 3.91 -9.53
N GLU A 337 23.68 4.22 -9.89
CA GLU A 337 24.28 3.78 -11.17
C GLU A 337 24.33 2.25 -11.28
N GLU A 338 24.83 1.55 -10.25
CA GLU A 338 24.93 0.09 -10.25
C GLU A 338 23.56 -0.58 -10.27
N TYR A 339 22.58 -0.05 -9.54
CA TYR A 339 21.23 -0.61 -9.49
C TYR A 339 20.49 -0.44 -10.83
N GLU A 340 20.73 0.68 -11.54
CA GLU A 340 20.14 0.97 -12.84
C GLU A 340 20.59 -0.03 -13.92
N GLU A 341 21.83 -0.55 -13.85
CA GLU A 341 22.32 -1.60 -14.76
C GLU A 341 21.47 -2.88 -14.71
N LEU A 342 20.82 -3.16 -13.57
CA LEU A 342 20.00 -4.36 -13.39
C LEU A 342 18.59 -4.23 -14.02
N LYS A 343 18.16 -3.04 -14.45
CA LYS A 343 16.76 -2.72 -14.80
C LYS A 343 16.19 -3.58 -15.93
N HIS A 344 17.01 -3.89 -16.93
CA HIS A 344 16.63 -4.63 -18.12
C HIS A 344 16.87 -6.15 -18.03
N VAL A 345 17.51 -6.63 -16.96
CA VAL A 345 17.88 -8.05 -16.82
C VAL A 345 16.63 -8.95 -16.82
N GLY A 346 16.58 -9.92 -17.74
CA GLY A 346 15.54 -10.94 -17.83
C GLY A 346 14.22 -10.47 -18.46
N ARG A 347 14.07 -9.20 -18.82
CA ARG A 347 12.81 -8.63 -19.37
C ARG A 347 12.41 -9.21 -20.72
N GLU A 348 13.37 -9.74 -21.46
CA GLU A 348 13.18 -10.40 -22.74
C GLU A 348 12.54 -11.80 -22.63
N LYS A 349 12.44 -12.36 -21.42
CA LYS A 349 11.92 -13.71 -21.22
C LYS A 349 10.39 -13.77 -21.32
N SER A 350 9.88 -14.84 -21.91
CA SER A 350 8.45 -15.07 -22.14
C SER A 350 7.65 -15.26 -20.85
N CYS A 351 6.43 -14.72 -20.82
CA CYS A 351 5.41 -14.87 -19.76
C CYS A 351 4.07 -15.37 -20.32
N ALA A 352 4.09 -16.10 -21.44
CA ALA A 352 2.91 -16.44 -22.22
C ALA A 352 1.85 -17.22 -21.43
N ALA A 353 2.26 -18.10 -20.51
CA ALA A 353 1.31 -18.82 -19.67
C ALA A 353 0.53 -17.89 -18.74
N ALA A 354 1.17 -16.84 -18.23
CA ALA A 354 0.55 -15.85 -17.36
C ALA A 354 -0.45 -14.93 -18.09
N ASP A 355 -0.22 -14.70 -19.37
CA ASP A 355 -1.03 -13.84 -20.23
C ASP A 355 -2.29 -14.51 -20.80
N LEU A 356 -2.42 -15.84 -20.65
CA LEU A 356 -3.63 -16.57 -21.03
C LEU A 356 -4.87 -15.98 -20.34
N PRO A 357 -5.99 -15.75 -21.04
CA PRO A 357 -7.18 -15.13 -20.46
C PRO A 357 -7.67 -15.77 -19.17
N ILE A 358 -7.57 -17.11 -19.06
CA ILE A 358 -7.97 -17.89 -17.87
C ILE A 358 -7.03 -17.69 -16.67
N ASN A 359 -5.77 -17.34 -16.91
CA ASN A 359 -4.75 -17.15 -15.87
C ASN A 359 -4.65 -15.70 -15.40
N ARG A 360 -5.11 -14.72 -16.19
CA ARG A 360 -5.08 -13.30 -15.82
C ARG A 360 -5.71 -13.00 -14.44
N PRO A 361 -6.88 -13.56 -14.07
CA PRO A 361 -7.47 -13.32 -12.74
C PRO A 361 -6.67 -13.92 -11.58
N LYS A 362 -5.73 -14.84 -11.85
CA LYS A 362 -4.84 -15.42 -10.84
C LYS A 362 -3.63 -14.52 -10.53
N ASN A 363 -3.45 -13.41 -11.26
CA ASN A 363 -2.36 -12.46 -11.07
C ASN A 363 -2.81 -11.24 -10.26
N ARG A 364 -2.11 -10.94 -9.16
CA ARG A 364 -2.39 -9.75 -8.33
C ARG A 364 -2.03 -8.46 -9.05
N PHE A 365 -1.02 -8.50 -9.92
CA PHE A 365 -0.54 -7.35 -10.68
C PHE A 365 -0.34 -7.73 -12.15
N THR A 366 -0.77 -6.85 -13.06
CA THR A 366 -0.67 -7.08 -14.51
C THR A 366 0.76 -7.01 -15.03
N ASN A 367 1.66 -6.34 -14.32
CA ASN A 367 3.06 -6.14 -14.69
C ASN A 367 4.04 -7.03 -13.91
N ILE A 368 3.56 -7.92 -13.03
CA ILE A 368 4.39 -8.86 -12.26
C ILE A 368 3.97 -10.29 -12.62
N LEU A 369 4.49 -10.75 -13.76
CA LEU A 369 4.16 -12.05 -14.33
C LEU A 369 5.36 -13.00 -14.19
N PRO A 370 5.13 -14.31 -13.93
CA PRO A 370 6.19 -15.29 -13.84
C PRO A 370 6.74 -15.64 -15.22
N TYR A 371 8.07 -15.73 -15.36
CA TYR A 371 8.68 -16.22 -16.59
C TYR A 371 8.39 -17.70 -16.83
N ASP A 372 8.08 -18.08 -18.07
CA ASP A 372 7.63 -19.42 -18.44
C ASP A 372 8.66 -20.52 -18.15
N HIS A 373 9.94 -20.23 -18.32
CA HIS A 373 11.03 -21.20 -18.16
C HIS A 373 11.29 -21.59 -16.70
N SER A 374 10.98 -20.70 -15.75
CA SER A 374 11.25 -20.86 -14.31
C SER A 374 9.97 -20.96 -13.48
N ARG A 375 8.78 -20.78 -14.07
CA ARG A 375 7.50 -20.83 -13.34
C ARG A 375 7.28 -22.19 -12.69
N VAL A 376 6.64 -22.18 -11.54
CA VAL A 376 6.11 -23.40 -10.93
C VAL A 376 4.93 -23.88 -11.76
N LYS A 377 4.87 -25.19 -12.02
CA LYS A 377 3.78 -25.85 -12.73
C LYS A 377 3.11 -26.81 -11.78
N LEU A 378 1.84 -26.57 -11.48
CA LEU A 378 1.03 -27.50 -10.70
C LEU A 378 0.64 -28.70 -11.56
N GLN A 379 0.33 -29.83 -10.93
CA GLN A 379 -0.25 -30.96 -11.66
C GLN A 379 -1.58 -30.54 -12.30
N PRO A 380 -1.74 -30.68 -13.63
CA PRO A 380 -3.00 -30.38 -14.29
C PRO A 380 -4.12 -31.27 -13.78
N THR A 381 -5.33 -30.73 -13.66
CA THR A 381 -6.55 -31.54 -13.43
C THR A 381 -7.22 -31.81 -14.78
N ASP A 382 -7.73 -33.03 -14.97
CA ASP A 382 -8.15 -33.54 -16.29
C ASP A 382 -9.27 -32.74 -16.99
N ASP A 383 -10.03 -31.93 -16.24
CA ASP A 383 -11.27 -31.30 -16.71
C ASP A 383 -11.18 -29.77 -16.91
N GLU A 384 -10.03 -29.12 -16.62
CA GLU A 384 -9.93 -27.65 -16.61
C GLU A 384 -8.58 -27.12 -17.15
N GLU A 385 -8.65 -26.19 -18.11
CA GLU A 385 -7.48 -25.48 -18.67
C GLU A 385 -6.95 -24.43 -17.68
N GLY A 386 -5.62 -24.23 -17.63
CA GLY A 386 -5.00 -23.24 -16.72
C GLY A 386 -4.87 -23.69 -15.25
N THR A 387 -5.09 -24.96 -14.96
CA THR A 387 -4.95 -25.55 -13.61
C THR A 387 -3.50 -25.83 -13.22
N ASP A 388 -2.59 -25.86 -14.20
CA ASP A 388 -1.15 -25.93 -13.97
C ASP A 388 -0.55 -24.58 -13.52
N TYR A 389 -1.32 -23.49 -13.59
CA TYR A 389 -0.82 -22.14 -13.41
C TYR A 389 -0.96 -21.63 -11.98
N ILE A 390 0.15 -21.10 -11.45
CA ILE A 390 0.24 -20.24 -10.29
C ILE A 390 1.32 -19.18 -10.53
N ASN A 391 1.14 -17.95 -10.02
CA ASN A 391 2.13 -16.89 -10.15
C ASN A 391 3.31 -17.10 -9.18
N ALA A 392 4.19 -18.03 -9.54
CA ALA A 392 5.38 -18.36 -8.76
C ALA A 392 6.53 -18.80 -9.68
N ASN A 393 7.78 -18.55 -9.26
CA ASN A 393 9.00 -19.01 -9.96
C ASN A 393 9.95 -19.71 -8.98
N PHE A 394 10.70 -20.68 -9.48
CA PHE A 394 11.86 -21.20 -8.76
C PHE A 394 13.00 -20.17 -8.81
N ILE A 395 13.63 -19.89 -7.66
CA ILE A 395 14.75 -18.97 -7.53
C ILE A 395 15.96 -19.71 -6.92
N PRO A 396 17.18 -19.48 -7.43
CA PRO A 396 18.39 -20.05 -6.88
C PRO A 396 18.70 -19.50 -5.49
N GLY A 397 19.21 -20.37 -4.62
CA GLY A 397 19.78 -20.01 -3.33
C GLY A 397 21.24 -20.44 -3.23
N PHE A 398 21.74 -20.50 -2.00
CA PHE A 398 23.12 -20.95 -1.73
C PHE A 398 23.27 -22.46 -1.95
N ASN A 399 22.26 -23.24 -1.56
CA ASN A 399 22.33 -24.70 -1.49
C ASN A 399 21.80 -25.40 -2.76
N SER A 400 20.97 -24.72 -3.55
CA SER A 400 20.32 -25.31 -4.72
C SER A 400 19.90 -24.25 -5.75
N PRO A 401 19.94 -24.56 -7.07
CA PRO A 401 19.38 -23.70 -8.11
C PRO A 401 17.85 -23.54 -8.03
N ARG A 402 17.18 -24.35 -7.20
CA ARG A 402 15.74 -24.29 -6.91
C ARG A 402 15.46 -24.30 -5.41
N GLU A 403 16.32 -23.65 -4.62
CA GLU A 403 16.17 -23.57 -3.17
C GLU A 403 14.88 -22.84 -2.77
N TYR A 404 14.42 -21.89 -3.59
CA TYR A 404 13.27 -21.08 -3.29
C TYR A 404 12.16 -21.23 -4.33
N VAL A 405 10.92 -21.12 -3.87
CA VAL A 405 9.73 -20.84 -4.68
C VAL A 405 9.23 -19.47 -4.27
N VAL A 406 9.39 -18.48 -5.14
CA VAL A 406 8.93 -17.12 -4.88
C VAL A 406 7.59 -16.89 -5.56
N THR A 407 6.59 -16.47 -4.79
CA THR A 407 5.21 -16.28 -5.26
C THR A 407 4.66 -14.92 -4.83
N GLN A 408 3.62 -14.45 -5.51
CA GLN A 408 2.82 -13.31 -5.04
C GLN A 408 2.08 -13.67 -3.73
N GLY A 409 1.67 -12.65 -2.97
CA GLY A 409 0.73 -12.83 -1.88
C GLY A 409 -0.62 -13.31 -2.42
N CYS A 410 -1.14 -14.38 -1.81
CA CYS A 410 -2.36 -15.07 -2.25
C CYS A 410 -3.49 -14.08 -2.48
N LEU A 411 -4.29 -14.33 -3.51
CA LEU A 411 -5.62 -13.75 -3.66
C LEU A 411 -6.59 -14.69 -2.98
N HIS A 412 -7.78 -14.20 -2.63
CA HIS A 412 -8.85 -15.07 -2.13
C HIS A 412 -9.12 -16.25 -3.08
N SER A 413 -9.10 -16.00 -4.40
CA SER A 413 -9.32 -17.01 -5.44
C SER A 413 -8.15 -17.97 -5.69
N THR A 414 -6.98 -17.75 -5.08
CA THR A 414 -5.77 -18.57 -5.33
C THR A 414 -5.20 -19.25 -4.09
N ARG A 415 -5.95 -19.26 -2.98
CA ARG A 415 -5.55 -19.95 -1.73
C ARG A 415 -5.35 -21.46 -1.96
N ASP A 416 -6.25 -22.08 -2.72
CA ASP A 416 -6.22 -23.52 -3.00
C ASP A 416 -5.00 -23.88 -3.87
N ASP A 417 -4.76 -23.10 -4.93
CA ASP A 417 -3.56 -23.22 -5.77
C ASP A 417 -2.27 -23.05 -4.94
N PHE A 418 -2.25 -22.12 -3.97
CA PHE A 418 -1.11 -21.89 -3.09
C PHE A 418 -0.80 -23.09 -2.17
N TRP A 419 -1.81 -23.67 -1.52
CA TRP A 419 -1.60 -24.86 -0.69
C TRP A 419 -1.26 -26.08 -1.52
N ARG A 420 -1.87 -26.23 -2.71
CA ARG A 420 -1.50 -27.26 -3.69
C ARG A 420 -0.02 -27.12 -4.09
N MET A 421 0.46 -25.91 -4.35
CA MET A 421 1.86 -25.62 -4.62
C MET A 421 2.76 -26.05 -3.45
N CYS A 422 2.43 -25.66 -2.22
CA CYS A 422 3.20 -26.03 -1.02
C CYS A 422 3.30 -27.55 -0.86
N TRP A 423 2.21 -28.26 -1.14
CA TRP A 423 2.16 -29.72 -1.10
C TRP A 423 2.97 -30.38 -2.21
N GLU A 424 2.76 -30.00 -3.47
CA GLU A 424 3.40 -30.63 -4.63
C GLU A 424 4.91 -30.37 -4.69
N THR A 425 5.35 -29.18 -4.25
CA THR A 425 6.78 -28.86 -4.11
C THR A 425 7.41 -29.50 -2.88
N ASN A 426 6.62 -30.17 -2.02
CA ASN A 426 7.05 -30.73 -0.74
C ASN A 426 7.75 -29.69 0.15
N SER A 427 7.28 -28.44 0.11
CA SER A 427 7.82 -27.35 0.93
C SER A 427 7.60 -27.62 2.42
N ARG A 428 8.57 -27.19 3.23
CA ARG A 428 8.55 -27.29 4.71
C ARG A 428 8.66 -25.95 5.40
N ALA A 429 8.76 -24.87 4.61
CA ALA A 429 8.89 -23.53 5.12
C ALA A 429 8.17 -22.54 4.21
N ILE A 430 7.41 -21.64 4.82
CA ILE A 430 6.84 -20.45 4.18
C ILE A 430 7.43 -19.22 4.87
N VAL A 431 7.95 -18.28 4.10
CA VAL A 431 8.42 -16.97 4.58
C VAL A 431 7.49 -15.90 4.03
N MET A 432 6.73 -15.27 4.92
CA MET A 432 5.78 -14.20 4.62
C MET A 432 6.35 -12.87 5.09
N LEU A 433 6.60 -11.95 4.14
CA LEU A 433 7.29 -10.67 4.39
C LEU A 433 6.34 -9.46 4.29
N THR A 434 5.05 -9.65 4.55
CA THR A 434 4.04 -8.59 4.45
C THR A 434 2.92 -8.86 5.44
N ARG A 435 2.27 -7.81 5.95
CA ARG A 435 0.98 -7.96 6.63
C ARG A 435 -0.10 -8.15 5.58
N CYS A 436 -1.21 -8.80 5.94
CA CYS A 436 -2.34 -8.97 5.00
C CYS A 436 -2.87 -7.62 4.52
N ILE A 437 -2.93 -6.63 5.41
CA ILE A 437 -3.36 -5.27 5.12
C ILE A 437 -2.26 -4.29 5.55
N GLU A 438 -1.91 -3.39 4.64
CA GLU A 438 -0.89 -2.35 4.82
C GLU A 438 -1.47 -1.03 4.28
N LYS A 439 -1.54 0.01 5.13
CA LYS A 439 -2.16 1.31 4.78
C LYS A 439 -3.57 1.19 4.19
N GLY A 440 -4.38 0.27 4.72
CA GLY A 440 -5.75 0.03 4.24
C GLY A 440 -5.85 -0.63 2.86
N ARG A 441 -4.73 -1.09 2.29
CA ARG A 441 -4.70 -1.87 1.07
C ARG A 441 -4.39 -3.32 1.38
N GLU A 442 -5.17 -4.23 0.82
CA GLU A 442 -4.89 -5.66 0.89
C GLU A 442 -3.61 -5.97 0.09
N LYS A 443 -2.61 -6.52 0.78
CA LYS A 443 -1.32 -6.94 0.20
C LYS A 443 -1.26 -8.44 -0.02
N CYS A 444 -1.90 -9.19 0.86
CA CYS A 444 -2.00 -10.62 0.84
C CYS A 444 -3.31 -10.98 1.52
N ASP A 445 -4.04 -11.90 0.93
CA ASP A 445 -5.21 -12.46 1.57
C ASP A 445 -4.79 -13.43 2.71
N HIS A 446 -5.62 -13.60 3.73
CA HIS A 446 -5.36 -14.50 4.86
C HIS A 446 -5.63 -15.95 4.47
N TYR A 447 -4.56 -16.66 4.07
CA TYR A 447 -4.64 -18.00 3.48
C TYR A 447 -4.44 -19.15 4.47
N TRP A 448 -4.37 -18.90 5.78
CA TRP A 448 -4.22 -19.93 6.81
C TRP A 448 -5.42 -19.92 7.78
N PRO A 449 -5.61 -20.94 8.63
CA PRO A 449 -6.72 -20.96 9.59
C PRO A 449 -6.62 -19.81 10.62
N TYR A 450 -7.76 -19.37 11.17
CA TYR A 450 -7.77 -18.35 12.24
C TYR A 450 -7.53 -18.94 13.63
N ASP A 451 -7.80 -20.23 13.80
CA ASP A 451 -7.70 -20.95 15.06
C ASP A 451 -7.17 -22.39 14.84
N THR A 452 -7.32 -23.24 15.86
CA THR A 452 -6.88 -24.64 15.79
C THR A 452 -7.86 -25.55 15.03
N GLN A 453 -8.98 -25.02 14.52
CA GLN A 453 -9.90 -25.81 13.73
C GLN A 453 -9.29 -26.10 12.34
N PRO A 454 -9.39 -27.35 11.86
CA PRO A 454 -8.92 -27.68 10.53
C PRO A 454 -9.72 -26.97 9.43
N VAL A 455 -9.04 -26.36 8.47
CA VAL A 455 -9.63 -25.72 7.29
C VAL A 455 -9.17 -26.44 6.03
N TYR A 456 -10.06 -26.59 5.05
CA TYR A 456 -9.73 -27.20 3.76
C TYR A 456 -9.48 -26.13 2.69
N TYR A 457 -8.39 -26.31 1.94
CA TYR A 457 -8.04 -25.55 0.75
C TYR A 457 -7.93 -26.54 -0.41
N GLY A 458 -8.97 -26.62 -1.25
CA GLY A 458 -9.15 -27.75 -2.17
C GLY A 458 -9.19 -29.09 -1.42
N ASP A 459 -8.27 -30.00 -1.76
CA ASP A 459 -8.13 -31.33 -1.16
C ASP A 459 -7.08 -31.42 -0.04
N ILE A 460 -6.53 -30.28 0.38
CA ILE A 460 -5.52 -30.18 1.44
C ILE A 460 -6.16 -29.60 2.69
N GLN A 461 -6.16 -30.40 3.76
CA GLN A 461 -6.55 -29.94 5.08
C GLN A 461 -5.35 -29.32 5.79
N VAL A 462 -5.53 -28.12 6.33
CA VAL A 462 -4.51 -27.37 7.07
C VAL A 462 -5.00 -27.11 8.48
N THR A 463 -4.14 -27.32 9.47
CA THR A 463 -4.46 -27.11 10.89
C THR A 463 -3.28 -26.44 11.58
N ILE A 464 -3.56 -25.44 12.42
CA ILE A 464 -2.54 -24.81 13.27
C ILE A 464 -2.21 -25.72 14.44
N LEU A 465 -0.93 -26.02 14.63
CA LEU A 465 -0.43 -26.83 15.75
C LEU A 465 0.10 -25.94 16.87
N ASN A 466 0.92 -24.96 16.53
CA ASN A 466 1.50 -24.01 17.47
C ASN A 466 1.71 -22.65 16.80
N GLU A 467 1.83 -21.64 17.65
CA GLU A 467 2.19 -20.29 17.24
C GLU A 467 3.10 -19.67 18.30
N SER A 468 4.18 -19.04 17.85
CA SER A 468 5.15 -18.34 18.68
C SER A 468 5.27 -16.90 18.19
N HIS A 469 4.91 -15.95 19.05
CA HIS A 469 4.95 -14.52 18.74
C HIS A 469 6.29 -13.92 19.23
N PHE A 470 7.02 -13.30 18.32
CA PHE A 470 8.21 -12.49 18.62
C PHE A 470 7.92 -11.02 18.33
N GLN A 471 8.84 -10.13 18.68
CA GLN A 471 8.67 -8.69 18.50
C GLN A 471 8.43 -8.30 17.03
N ASP A 472 9.21 -8.89 16.12
CA ASP A 472 9.25 -8.50 14.70
C ASP A 472 8.66 -9.54 13.74
N TRP A 473 8.40 -10.75 14.23
CA TRP A 473 7.84 -11.84 13.44
C TRP A 473 7.09 -12.85 14.28
N ASN A 474 6.23 -13.63 13.63
CA ASN A 474 5.58 -14.78 14.22
C ASN A 474 6.06 -16.05 13.55
N VAL A 475 6.05 -17.16 14.29
CA VAL A 475 6.33 -18.50 13.76
C VAL A 475 5.17 -19.41 14.08
N SER A 476 4.48 -19.90 13.05
CA SER A 476 3.36 -20.82 13.18
C SER A 476 3.71 -22.16 12.56
N GLU A 477 3.37 -23.27 13.20
CA GLU A 477 3.54 -24.61 12.63
C GLU A 477 2.19 -25.15 12.17
N PHE A 478 2.11 -25.51 10.90
CA PHE A 478 0.90 -26.07 10.31
C PHE A 478 1.09 -27.55 10.02
N ARG A 479 0.03 -28.33 10.27
CA ARG A 479 -0.16 -29.68 9.76
C ARG A 479 -0.94 -29.60 8.47
N MET A 480 -0.35 -30.12 7.39
CA MET A 480 -1.02 -30.36 6.11
C MET A 480 -1.36 -31.84 5.98
N MET A 481 -2.56 -32.16 5.53
CA MET A 481 -3.01 -33.53 5.25
C MET A 481 -3.71 -33.60 3.90
N ARG A 482 -3.35 -34.62 3.11
CA ARG A 482 -3.99 -34.96 1.83
C ARG A 482 -4.10 -36.48 1.74
N GLY A 483 -5.33 -37.01 1.77
CA GLY A 483 -5.56 -38.44 2.01
C GLY A 483 -4.92 -38.90 3.33
N ASP A 484 -4.19 -40.01 3.30
CA ASP A 484 -3.51 -40.56 4.48
C ASP A 484 -2.13 -39.96 4.75
N THR A 485 -1.65 -39.08 3.87
CA THR A 485 -0.32 -38.47 4.02
C THR A 485 -0.40 -37.21 4.86
N VAL A 486 0.48 -37.09 5.85
CA VAL A 486 0.58 -35.92 6.73
C VAL A 486 1.97 -35.29 6.63
N ARG A 487 2.02 -33.97 6.60
CA ARG A 487 3.26 -33.18 6.52
C ARG A 487 3.17 -31.98 7.47
N SER A 488 4.26 -31.62 8.12
CA SER A 488 4.39 -30.33 8.79
C SER A 488 5.08 -29.30 7.90
N ILE A 489 4.66 -28.04 8.04
CA ILE A 489 5.25 -26.87 7.39
C ILE A 489 5.29 -25.72 8.39
N LYS A 490 6.45 -25.04 8.48
CA LYS A 490 6.62 -23.87 9.35
C LYS A 490 6.37 -22.60 8.56
N HIS A 491 5.66 -21.64 9.15
CA HIS A 491 5.36 -20.34 8.58
C HIS A 491 6.05 -19.26 9.39
N PHE A 492 6.87 -18.46 8.73
CA PHE A 492 7.65 -17.36 9.31
C PHE A 492 7.07 -16.06 8.79
N HIS A 493 6.32 -15.36 9.63
CA HIS A 493 5.65 -14.12 9.25
C HIS A 493 6.37 -12.92 9.83
N PHE A 494 7.14 -12.22 9.00
CA PHE A 494 7.79 -10.97 9.39
C PHE A 494 6.78 -9.81 9.30
N THR A 495 6.44 -9.23 10.44
CA THR A 495 5.28 -8.33 10.61
C THR A 495 5.66 -6.84 10.65
N THR A 496 6.94 -6.52 10.87
CA THR A 496 7.41 -5.14 11.08
C THR A 496 8.06 -4.50 9.84
N TRP A 497 8.05 -5.16 8.68
CA TRP A 497 8.53 -4.52 7.44
C TRP A 497 7.61 -3.35 7.03
N PRO A 498 8.11 -2.11 6.94
CA PRO A 498 7.29 -0.96 6.63
C PRO A 498 6.77 -0.96 5.19
N ASP A 499 5.60 -0.35 4.98
CA ASP A 499 4.92 -0.28 3.69
C ASP A 499 5.67 0.56 2.64
N PHE A 500 6.46 1.55 3.07
CA PHE A 500 7.44 2.28 2.27
C PHE A 500 8.81 2.18 2.96
N GLY A 501 9.86 1.95 2.17
CA GLY A 501 11.22 1.80 2.67
C GLY A 501 11.59 0.38 3.06
N VAL A 502 12.52 0.27 3.99
CA VAL A 502 13.17 -0.96 4.45
C VAL A 502 13.15 -1.03 5.98
N PRO A 503 13.36 -2.20 6.60
CA PRO A 503 13.43 -2.30 8.05
C PRO A 503 14.53 -1.40 8.61
N ASP A 504 14.16 -0.53 9.53
CA ASP A 504 15.06 0.36 10.26
C ASP A 504 14.88 0.11 11.76
N PRO A 505 15.90 -0.37 12.48
CA PRO A 505 17.28 -0.57 12.02
C PRO A 505 17.47 -1.88 11.19
N PRO A 506 18.49 -1.97 10.31
CA PRO A 506 18.72 -3.14 9.43
C PRO A 506 18.98 -4.45 10.19
N GLN A 507 19.47 -4.36 11.43
CA GLN A 507 19.65 -5.47 12.38
C GLN A 507 18.38 -6.31 12.51
N THR A 508 17.20 -5.70 12.43
CA THR A 508 15.92 -6.39 12.56
C THR A 508 15.75 -7.47 11.49
N LEU A 509 16.12 -7.15 10.24
CA LEU A 509 16.06 -8.10 9.14
C LEU A 509 17.15 -9.19 9.28
N VAL A 510 18.36 -8.82 9.70
CA VAL A 510 19.46 -9.77 9.98
C VAL A 510 19.04 -10.80 11.03
N ARG A 511 18.48 -10.35 12.16
CA ARG A 511 17.99 -11.23 13.23
C ARG A 511 16.93 -12.19 12.73
N PHE A 512 15.99 -11.71 11.92
CA PHE A 512 14.97 -12.57 11.31
C PHE A 512 15.58 -13.64 10.40
N VAL A 513 16.49 -13.26 9.50
CA VAL A 513 17.15 -14.22 8.58
C VAL A 513 17.94 -15.29 9.34
N ARG A 514 18.69 -14.89 10.38
CA ARG A 514 19.39 -15.86 11.25
C ARG A 514 18.42 -16.79 11.96
N ALA A 515 17.40 -16.23 12.60
CA ALA A 515 16.36 -16.97 13.31
C ALA A 515 15.61 -17.95 12.40
N PHE A 516 15.37 -17.57 11.15
CA PHE A 516 14.80 -18.44 10.12
C PHE A 516 15.75 -19.59 9.80
N ARG A 517 17.00 -19.29 9.42
CA ARG A 517 17.95 -20.30 8.94
C ARG A 517 18.38 -21.28 10.02
N GLU A 518 18.36 -20.89 11.30
CA GLU A 518 18.58 -21.78 12.44
C GLU A 518 17.45 -22.81 12.65
N ARG A 519 16.22 -22.49 12.22
CA ARG A 519 15.03 -23.34 12.45
C ARG A 519 14.65 -24.22 11.26
N ILE A 520 15.30 -24.03 10.12
CA ILE A 520 15.09 -24.78 8.87
C ILE A 520 16.23 -25.76 8.66
N SER A 521 15.86 -27.03 8.46
CA SER A 521 16.81 -28.09 8.08
C SER A 521 17.42 -27.78 6.70
N PRO A 522 18.73 -28.04 6.48
CA PRO A 522 19.35 -27.96 5.15
C PRO A 522 18.80 -28.97 4.12
N GLU A 523 17.77 -29.73 4.47
CA GLU A 523 17.04 -30.60 3.54
C GLU A 523 16.73 -29.87 2.23
N GLN A 524 17.05 -30.51 1.09
CA GLN A 524 16.91 -29.97 -0.26
C GLN A 524 15.43 -29.90 -0.71
N ARG A 525 14.61 -29.13 -0.01
CA ARG A 525 13.21 -28.86 -0.35
C ARG A 525 13.03 -27.36 -0.59
N PRO A 526 12.25 -26.96 -1.61
CA PRO A 526 12.04 -25.55 -1.86
C PRO A 526 11.37 -24.84 -0.69
N ILE A 527 11.85 -23.64 -0.39
CA ILE A 527 11.31 -22.72 0.62
C ILE A 527 10.37 -21.77 -0.09
N VAL A 528 9.11 -21.71 0.33
CA VAL A 528 8.14 -20.78 -0.25
C VAL A 528 8.38 -19.40 0.35
N VAL A 529 8.56 -18.38 -0.48
CA VAL A 529 8.78 -17.00 -0.03
C VAL A 529 7.79 -16.09 -0.75
N HIS A 530 7.09 -15.23 -0.01
CA HIS A 530 6.20 -14.25 -0.61
C HIS A 530 6.16 -12.94 0.17
N CYS A 531 5.72 -11.90 -0.52
CA CYS A 531 5.29 -10.64 0.07
C CYS A 531 3.93 -10.28 -0.53
N SER A 532 3.79 -9.10 -1.14
CA SER A 532 2.60 -8.76 -1.93
C SER A 532 2.76 -9.16 -3.40
N ALA A 533 3.73 -8.57 -4.11
CA ALA A 533 4.03 -8.92 -5.51
C ALA A 533 4.97 -10.15 -5.64
N GLY A 534 5.66 -10.51 -4.56
CA GLY A 534 6.67 -11.59 -4.58
C GLY A 534 7.93 -11.20 -5.35
N VAL A 535 8.41 -9.95 -5.21
CA VAL A 535 9.60 -9.47 -5.94
C VAL A 535 10.54 -8.66 -5.04
N GLY A 536 10.07 -7.56 -4.45
CA GLY A 536 10.90 -6.62 -3.67
C GLY A 536 11.41 -7.22 -2.36
N ARG A 537 10.58 -7.22 -1.32
CA ARG A 537 10.94 -7.79 0.01
C ARG A 537 11.42 -9.24 -0.08
N SER A 538 10.78 -10.04 -0.93
CA SER A 538 11.17 -11.43 -1.20
C SER A 538 12.59 -11.54 -1.76
N GLY A 539 12.96 -10.72 -2.74
CA GLY A 539 14.32 -10.67 -3.27
C GLY A 539 15.33 -10.18 -2.25
N THR A 540 14.99 -9.15 -1.47
CA THR A 540 15.86 -8.64 -0.39
C THR A 540 16.15 -9.72 0.65
N PHE A 541 15.13 -10.46 1.10
CA PHE A 541 15.30 -11.57 2.04
C PHE A 541 16.19 -12.68 1.46
N ILE A 542 15.93 -13.12 0.22
CA ILE A 542 16.70 -14.21 -0.41
C ILE A 542 18.15 -13.80 -0.63
N ALA A 543 18.39 -12.56 -1.09
CA ALA A 543 19.75 -12.04 -1.27
C ALA A 543 20.50 -12.04 0.06
N LEU A 544 19.92 -11.47 1.11
CA LEU A 544 20.55 -11.43 2.43
C LEU A 544 20.80 -12.83 2.99
N ASP A 545 19.83 -13.73 2.94
CA ASP A 545 20.01 -15.11 3.38
C ASP A 545 21.14 -15.83 2.62
N ARG A 546 21.22 -15.67 1.30
CA ARG A 546 22.29 -16.25 0.49
C ARG A 546 23.65 -15.68 0.88
N ILE A 547 23.74 -14.36 1.03
CA ILE A 547 24.96 -13.65 1.43
C ILE A 547 25.47 -14.15 2.79
N LEU A 548 24.59 -14.26 3.79
CA LEU A 548 24.98 -14.72 5.13
C LEU A 548 25.47 -16.17 5.17
N GLN A 549 25.07 -16.99 4.21
CA GLN A 549 25.62 -18.33 3.99
C GLN A 549 26.97 -18.28 3.24
N VAL A 550 27.08 -17.45 2.20
CA VAL A 550 28.32 -17.29 1.40
C VAL A 550 29.50 -16.85 2.28
N ILE A 551 29.32 -15.85 3.14
CA ILE A 551 30.41 -15.31 3.98
C ILE A 551 30.93 -16.29 5.04
N ARG A 552 30.23 -17.41 5.26
CA ARG A 552 30.73 -18.51 6.12
C ARG A 552 31.76 -19.38 5.42
N HIS A 553 31.81 -19.34 4.10
CA HIS A 553 32.64 -20.22 3.26
C HIS A 553 33.56 -19.48 2.28
N SER A 554 33.32 -18.20 2.02
CA SER A 554 34.04 -17.34 1.07
C SER A 554 34.36 -16.00 1.72
N ASP A 555 35.51 -15.42 1.38
CA ASP A 555 35.89 -14.04 1.76
C ASP A 555 35.45 -12.99 0.73
N VAL A 556 34.66 -13.41 -0.27
CA VAL A 556 34.12 -12.58 -1.34
C VAL A 556 32.60 -12.72 -1.39
N VAL A 557 31.91 -11.60 -1.55
CA VAL A 557 30.47 -11.49 -1.77
C VAL A 557 30.19 -10.78 -3.09
N ASP A 558 29.16 -11.19 -3.82
CA ASP A 558 28.75 -10.55 -5.07
C ASP A 558 27.24 -10.25 -5.03
N ILE A 559 26.89 -9.12 -4.41
CA ILE A 559 25.47 -8.74 -4.21
C ILE A 559 24.82 -8.46 -5.56
N PHE A 560 25.52 -7.74 -6.44
CA PHE A 560 25.08 -7.46 -7.80
C PHE A 560 24.78 -8.76 -8.58
N GLY A 561 25.72 -9.70 -8.60
CA GLY A 561 25.57 -10.98 -9.29
C GLY A 561 24.42 -11.82 -8.74
N ILE A 562 24.21 -11.82 -7.41
CA ILE A 562 23.05 -12.50 -6.80
C ILE A 562 21.73 -11.91 -7.29
N VAL A 563 21.59 -10.58 -7.31
CA VAL A 563 20.37 -9.92 -7.80
C VAL A 563 20.19 -10.12 -9.31
N TYR A 564 21.28 -10.04 -10.07
CA TYR A 564 21.31 -10.33 -11.51
C TYR A 564 20.78 -11.74 -11.80
N GLU A 565 21.28 -12.76 -11.10
CA GLU A 565 20.79 -14.14 -11.23
C GLU A 565 19.31 -14.27 -10.87
N MET A 566 18.86 -13.65 -9.77
CA MET A 566 17.44 -13.70 -9.40
C MET A 566 16.53 -13.02 -10.44
N ARG A 567 16.96 -11.89 -11.03
CA ARG A 567 16.18 -11.18 -12.07
C ARG A 567 16.06 -11.96 -13.37
N LYS A 568 16.97 -12.88 -13.65
CA LYS A 568 16.81 -13.84 -14.75
C LYS A 568 15.69 -14.83 -14.46
N GLU A 569 15.46 -15.21 -13.21
CA GLU A 569 14.49 -16.25 -12.87
C GLU A 569 13.10 -15.68 -12.53
N ARG A 570 13.00 -14.45 -12.03
CA ARG A 570 11.73 -13.73 -11.83
C ARG A 570 11.89 -12.23 -12.01
N VAL A 571 10.88 -11.60 -12.59
CA VAL A 571 10.89 -10.16 -12.88
C VAL A 571 11.07 -9.33 -11.59
N TRP A 572 11.83 -8.23 -11.67
CA TRP A 572 11.95 -7.20 -10.62
C TRP A 572 12.44 -7.68 -9.23
N MET A 573 13.07 -8.86 -9.12
CA MET A 573 13.65 -9.30 -7.84
C MET A 573 14.59 -8.23 -7.27
N VAL A 574 14.36 -7.85 -6.01
CA VAL A 574 14.83 -6.60 -5.38
C VAL A 574 14.31 -5.39 -6.19
N GLN A 575 13.23 -4.77 -5.74
CA GLN A 575 12.41 -3.91 -6.59
C GLN A 575 12.82 -2.43 -6.56
N THR A 576 13.39 -1.98 -5.45
CA THR A 576 13.80 -0.57 -5.26
C THR A 576 15.27 -0.47 -4.92
N GLU A 577 15.86 0.68 -5.23
CA GLU A 577 17.24 0.99 -4.86
C GLU A 577 17.45 0.94 -3.33
N GLN A 578 16.52 1.50 -2.55
CA GLN A 578 16.57 1.40 -1.08
C GLN A 578 16.64 -0.04 -0.58
N GLN A 579 15.95 -0.99 -1.24
CA GLN A 579 16.06 -2.41 -0.91
C GLN A 579 17.43 -2.99 -1.26
N TYR A 580 18.04 -2.55 -2.36
CA TYR A 580 19.39 -2.93 -2.76
C TYR A 580 20.44 -2.42 -1.77
N ILE A 581 20.34 -1.15 -1.37
CA ILE A 581 21.19 -0.52 -0.35
C ILE A 581 21.02 -1.22 1.01
N CYS A 582 19.78 -1.57 1.40
CA CYS A 582 19.50 -2.27 2.65
C CYS A 582 20.23 -3.63 2.75
N ILE A 583 20.37 -4.37 1.65
CA ILE A 583 21.15 -5.63 1.63
C ILE A 583 22.61 -5.35 2.01
N HIS A 584 23.19 -4.27 1.48
CA HIS A 584 24.55 -3.86 1.80
C HIS A 584 24.68 -3.41 3.26
N GLN A 585 23.75 -2.61 3.77
CA GLN A 585 23.70 -2.19 5.17
C GLN A 585 23.60 -3.37 6.14
N CYS A 586 22.77 -4.36 5.81
CA CYS A 586 22.64 -5.59 6.60
C CYS A 586 23.95 -6.37 6.64
N LEU A 587 24.63 -6.53 5.49
CA LEU A 587 25.92 -7.21 5.45
C LEU A 587 27.01 -6.42 6.20
N LEU A 588 27.06 -5.09 6.05
CA LEU A 588 28.00 -4.24 6.77
C LEU A 588 27.84 -4.43 8.28
N THR A 589 26.60 -4.38 8.78
CA THR A 589 26.27 -4.59 10.19
C THR A 589 26.79 -5.93 10.71
N VAL A 590 26.66 -6.99 9.91
CA VAL A 590 27.14 -8.34 10.21
C VAL A 590 28.66 -8.39 10.28
N LEU A 591 29.35 -7.80 9.31
CA LEU A 591 30.82 -7.79 9.25
C LEU A 591 31.45 -6.95 10.36
N GLU A 592 30.75 -5.91 10.83
CA GLU A 592 31.17 -5.09 11.97
C GLU A 592 30.83 -5.73 13.34
N GLY A 593 30.07 -6.82 13.37
CA GLY A 593 29.65 -7.49 14.60
C GLY A 593 28.57 -6.73 15.40
N LYS A 594 27.89 -5.75 14.80
CA LYS A 594 26.90 -4.86 15.44
C LYS A 594 25.46 -5.39 15.39
N GLU A 595 25.30 -6.69 15.23
CA GLU A 595 23.99 -7.33 15.05
C GLU A 595 23.11 -7.26 16.31
N ASN A 596 23.76 -7.21 17.47
CA ASN A 596 23.13 -7.17 18.80
C ASN A 596 23.14 -5.78 19.44
N ASP A 597 23.67 -4.77 18.74
CA ASP A 597 23.73 -3.42 19.28
C ASP A 597 22.32 -2.83 19.36
N PRO A 598 21.96 -2.17 20.48
CA PRO A 598 20.72 -1.41 20.57
C PRO A 598 20.76 -0.26 19.57
N ALA A 599 19.62 0.02 18.92
CA ALA A 599 19.51 1.06 17.91
C ALA A 599 20.04 2.41 18.43
N ILE A 600 21.16 2.88 17.87
CA ILE A 600 21.60 4.26 18.01
C ILE A 600 20.92 5.01 16.87
N HIS A 601 19.95 5.87 17.19
CA HIS A 601 19.37 6.81 16.23
C HIS A 601 20.46 7.83 15.81
N GLU A 602 21.28 7.47 14.83
CA GLU A 602 21.99 8.47 14.04
C GLU A 602 21.04 8.95 12.95
N ILE A 603 20.44 10.11 13.20
CA ILE A 603 19.65 10.85 12.22
C ILE A 603 20.62 11.31 11.13
N HIS A 604 20.70 10.55 10.05
CA HIS A 604 21.15 11.08 8.77
C HIS A 604 19.94 11.70 8.08
N ASP A 605 19.69 12.96 8.36
CA ASP A 605 18.89 13.82 7.48
C ASP A 605 19.66 13.91 6.15
N ASN A 606 19.20 13.16 5.15
CA ASN A 606 19.57 13.44 3.77
C ASN A 606 18.35 14.12 3.11
N GLU A 607 18.33 15.45 3.18
CA GLU A 607 17.52 16.29 2.31
C GLU A 607 18.09 16.18 0.88
N GLY A 608 17.43 15.41 0.00
CA GLY A 608 17.67 15.50 -1.43
C GLY A 608 17.54 14.19 -2.18
N PHE A 609 16.42 14.06 -2.90
CA PHE A 609 16.19 13.44 -4.22
C PHE A 609 14.79 12.81 -4.26
N GLU A 610 13.79 13.62 -4.64
CA GLU A 610 12.59 13.11 -5.30
C GLU A 610 12.89 13.11 -6.80
N ASP A 611 13.49 12.02 -7.30
CA ASP A 611 13.51 11.76 -8.73
C ASP A 611 12.38 10.79 -9.11
N ASP A 612 11.64 11.26 -10.11
CA ASP A 612 10.73 10.53 -10.97
C ASP A 612 11.33 9.21 -11.46
N GLU A 613 10.52 8.15 -11.52
CA GLU A 613 10.36 7.27 -12.69
C GLU A 613 9.40 6.11 -12.31
N GLY A 614 8.25 5.88 -12.97
CA GLY A 614 7.82 6.42 -14.25
C GLY A 614 8.42 5.67 -15.45
N ILE A 615 8.53 4.33 -15.41
CA ILE A 615 8.71 3.52 -16.63
C ILE A 615 7.66 2.42 -16.67
N VAL A 616 6.65 2.57 -17.53
CA VAL A 616 6.62 1.98 -18.89
C VAL A 616 5.53 2.70 -19.71
N ALA A 617 5.91 3.38 -20.80
CA ALA A 617 5.16 3.38 -22.07
C ALA A 617 6.00 4.04 -23.19
N SER A 618 6.81 3.23 -23.87
CA SER A 618 7.25 3.49 -25.24
C SER A 618 7.63 2.16 -25.87
N GLY A 619 6.96 1.80 -26.96
CA GLY A 619 7.43 0.73 -27.86
C GLY A 619 6.45 -0.37 -28.24
N MET A 620 5.23 -0.01 -28.69
CA MET A 620 4.50 -0.51 -29.87
C MET A 620 2.99 -0.39 -29.68
#